data_AF-A0A8J6YV22-F1
#
_entry.id   AF-A0A8J6YV22-F1
#
_cell.length_a   1.000
_cell.length_b   1.000
_cell.length_c   1.000
_cell.angle_alpha   90.00
_cell.angle_beta   90.00
_cell.angle_gamma   90.00
#
_symmetry.space_group_name_H-M   'P 1'
#
loop_
_entity.id
_entity.type
_entity.pdbx_description
1 polymer ?
#
loop_
_entity_poly.entity_id
_entity_poly.type
_entity_poly.pdbx_seq_one_letter_code
_entity_poly.pdbx_strand_id
1 'polypeptide(L)'
;MALPAPVIWTAFSIAKRYLPQLTGRLFGEKGEATAEKVVDLATGLLGLPKSAGTEEIMERLAGDSLAAEQLQLSLAQIEYEEYKAEIEDRASARRSQEARGSARGNWMLGGVTLGLLACLVAVATGRITETGALALITTIAGALLKMLSDAFAFEFGSSRGSKEKDAQITEFKQAMLQFGSESIRRTAETAEKAVSRAPVVMAPAAAAPEAAPERPTSRDFVDELRQRLT
;
A
#
# COMPACT_ATOMS: atom_id res chain seq x y z
N MET A 1 1.28 -28.71 12.13
CA MET A 1 0.77 -29.32 13.37
C MET A 1 -0.29 -28.37 13.85
N ALA A 2 -1.57 -28.69 13.68
CA ALA A 2 -2.65 -27.72 13.89
C ALA A 2 -2.68 -27.28 15.36
N LEU A 3 -2.55 -25.98 15.58
CA LEU A 3 -2.70 -25.34 16.88
C LEU A 3 -4.12 -25.59 17.41
N PRO A 4 -4.28 -25.63 18.74
CA PRO A 4 -5.60 -25.81 19.32
C PRO A 4 -6.47 -24.59 18.95
N ALA A 5 -7.67 -24.85 18.44
CA ALA A 5 -8.73 -23.88 18.15
C ALA A 5 -8.87 -22.68 19.13
N PRO A 6 -8.61 -22.81 20.46
CA PRO A 6 -8.56 -21.67 21.38
C PRO A 6 -7.63 -20.52 20.95
N VAL A 7 -6.46 -20.78 20.36
CA VAL A 7 -5.45 -19.73 20.08
C VAL A 7 -5.96 -18.73 19.03
N ILE A 8 -6.62 -19.23 17.98
CA ILE A 8 -7.19 -18.37 16.93
C ILE A 8 -8.28 -17.47 17.50
N TRP A 9 -9.10 -18.00 18.41
CA TRP A 9 -10.17 -17.22 19.04
C TRP A 9 -9.63 -16.15 20.00
N THR A 10 -8.58 -16.47 20.76
CA THR A 10 -7.87 -15.50 21.59
C THR A 10 -7.28 -14.38 20.74
N ALA A 11 -6.53 -14.74 19.69
CA ALA A 11 -5.93 -13.77 18.77
C ALA A 11 -6.99 -12.91 18.08
N PHE A 12 -8.11 -13.50 17.66
CA PHE A 12 -9.22 -12.78 17.05
C PHE A 12 -9.83 -11.76 18.01
N SER A 13 -10.03 -12.12 19.28
CA SER A 13 -10.60 -11.22 20.28
C SER A 13 -9.69 -10.01 20.55
N ILE A 14 -8.38 -10.25 20.63
CA ILE A 14 -7.37 -9.20 20.76
C ILE A 14 -7.35 -8.32 19.50
N ALA A 15 -7.25 -8.92 18.31
CA ALA A 15 -7.19 -8.20 17.04
C ALA A 15 -8.45 -7.34 16.81
N LYS A 16 -9.65 -7.86 17.09
CA LYS A 16 -10.90 -7.10 16.93
C LYS A 16 -10.90 -5.80 17.75
N ARG A 17 -10.28 -5.79 18.92
CA ARG A 17 -10.26 -4.63 19.82
C ARG A 17 -9.15 -3.63 19.48
N TYR A 18 -7.97 -4.12 19.13
CA TYR A 18 -6.78 -3.27 18.99
C TYR A 18 -6.34 -3.02 17.55
N LEU A 19 -6.60 -3.95 16.62
CA LEU A 19 -6.21 -3.84 15.21
C LEU A 19 -7.20 -4.60 14.30
N PRO A 20 -8.39 -4.03 14.00
CA PRO A 20 -9.46 -4.75 13.29
C PRO A 20 -9.04 -5.23 11.89
N GLN A 21 -8.08 -4.55 11.25
CA GLN A 21 -7.50 -4.96 9.96
C GLN A 21 -6.80 -6.33 9.98
N LEU A 22 -6.32 -6.81 11.14
CA LEU A 22 -5.71 -8.14 11.26
C LEU A 22 -6.75 -9.27 11.27
N THR A 23 -8.02 -8.97 11.58
CA THR A 23 -9.07 -10.00 11.70
C THR A 23 -9.26 -10.81 10.42
N GLY A 24 -9.20 -10.17 9.25
CA GLY A 24 -9.29 -10.86 7.96
C GLY A 24 -8.09 -11.77 7.67
N ARG A 25 -6.90 -11.40 8.18
CA ARG A 25 -5.66 -12.17 7.97
C ARG A 25 -5.56 -13.39 8.87
N LEU A 26 -6.16 -13.35 10.07
CA LEU A 26 -6.20 -14.48 11.01
C LEU A 26 -6.94 -15.71 10.49
N PHE A 27 -7.83 -15.56 9.49
CA PHE A 27 -8.53 -16.67 8.84
C PHE A 27 -7.91 -17.07 7.49
N GLY A 28 -6.78 -16.49 7.11
CA GLY A 28 -6.06 -16.82 5.89
C GLY A 28 -5.11 -18.01 6.03
N GLU A 29 -4.40 -18.35 4.96
CA GLU A 29 -3.45 -19.47 4.89
C GLU A 29 -2.29 -19.36 5.90
N LYS A 30 -1.95 -18.13 6.31
CA LYS A 30 -0.94 -17.82 7.35
C LYS A 30 -1.56 -17.48 8.71
N GLY A 31 -2.88 -17.58 8.84
CA GLY A 31 -3.64 -17.11 9.99
C GLY A 31 -3.22 -17.76 11.31
N GLU A 32 -2.85 -19.03 11.26
CA GLU A 32 -2.36 -19.78 12.43
C GLU A 32 -1.05 -19.20 12.99
N ALA A 33 -0.07 -18.94 12.12
CA ALA A 33 1.21 -18.35 12.51
C ALA A 33 1.04 -16.90 13.00
N THR A 34 0.14 -16.13 12.39
CA THR A 34 -0.19 -14.77 12.85
C THR A 34 -0.89 -14.81 14.21
N ALA A 35 -1.82 -15.75 14.42
CA ALA A 35 -2.52 -15.92 15.71
C ALA A 35 -1.55 -16.25 16.84
N GLU A 36 -0.61 -17.16 16.61
CA GLU A 36 0.43 -17.52 17.58
C GLU A 36 1.29 -16.31 17.95
N LYS A 37 1.76 -15.52 16.97
CA LYS A 37 2.53 -14.28 17.22
C LYS A 37 1.75 -13.26 18.06
N VAL A 38 0.46 -13.08 17.77
CA VAL A 38 -0.41 -12.15 18.51
C VAL A 38 -0.54 -12.57 19.98
N VAL A 39 -0.78 -13.86 20.23
CA VAL A 39 -0.92 -14.39 21.59
C VAL A 39 0.42 -14.39 22.34
N ASP A 40 1.51 -14.74 21.67
CA ASP A 40 2.86 -14.71 22.23
C ASP A 40 3.29 -13.29 22.61
N LEU A 41 2.97 -12.29 21.79
CA LEU A 41 3.22 -10.89 22.13
C LEU A 41 2.39 -10.43 23.32
N ALA A 42 1.09 -10.74 23.32
CA ALA A 42 0.20 -10.33 24.40
C ALA A 42 0.60 -10.98 25.74
N THR A 43 0.89 -12.29 25.74
CA THR A 43 1.33 -13.01 26.95
C THR A 43 2.72 -12.59 27.39
N GLY A 44 3.65 -12.34 26.45
CA GLY A 44 4.99 -11.85 26.73
C GLY A 44 5.02 -10.45 27.37
N LEU A 45 4.17 -9.53 26.90
CA LEU A 45 4.05 -8.19 27.48
C LEU A 45 3.41 -8.22 28.88
N LEU A 46 2.46 -9.13 29.12
CA LEU A 46 1.75 -9.26 30.39
C LEU A 46 2.47 -10.17 31.41
N GLY A 47 3.56 -10.85 31.01
CA GLY A 47 4.23 -11.84 31.85
C GLY A 47 3.37 -13.07 32.18
N LEU A 48 2.37 -13.37 31.35
CA LEU A 48 1.46 -14.50 31.53
C LEU A 48 2.01 -15.77 30.86
N PRO A 49 1.66 -16.97 31.37
CA PRO A 49 1.97 -18.20 30.66
C PRO A 49 1.21 -18.27 29.33
N LYS A 50 1.79 -18.94 28.32
CA LYS A 50 1.13 -19.15 27.00
C LYS A 50 -0.21 -19.90 27.09
N SER A 51 -0.46 -20.58 28.21
CA SER A 51 -1.71 -21.29 28.49
C SER A 51 -2.78 -20.41 29.16
N ALA A 52 -2.52 -19.12 29.36
CA ALA A 52 -3.49 -18.21 29.95
C ALA A 52 -4.77 -18.13 29.10
N GLY A 53 -5.91 -18.05 29.76
CA GLY A 53 -7.21 -17.98 29.09
C GLY A 53 -7.39 -16.63 28.37
N THR A 54 -8.23 -16.62 27.32
CA THR A 54 -8.57 -15.38 26.60
C THR A 54 -9.10 -14.29 27.52
N GLU A 55 -9.97 -14.67 28.47
CA GLU A 55 -10.58 -13.73 29.42
C GLU A 55 -9.53 -13.08 30.32
N GLU A 56 -8.59 -13.87 30.86
CA GLU A 56 -7.49 -13.39 31.70
C GLU A 56 -6.57 -12.42 30.95
N ILE A 57 -6.21 -12.74 29.71
CA ILE A 57 -5.38 -11.87 28.86
C ILE A 57 -6.09 -10.54 28.59
N MET A 58 -7.38 -10.58 28.27
CA MET A 58 -8.17 -9.38 27.98
C MET A 58 -8.41 -8.52 29.21
N GLU A 59 -8.64 -9.13 30.38
CA GLU A 59 -8.79 -8.42 31.65
C GLU A 59 -7.48 -7.69 32.03
N ARG A 60 -6.34 -8.38 31.91
CA ARG A 60 -5.03 -7.78 32.16
C ARG A 60 -4.69 -6.66 31.19
N LEU A 61 -4.97 -6.83 29.90
CA LEU A 61 -4.82 -5.79 28.88
C LEU A 61 -5.74 -4.58 29.12
N ALA A 62 -6.92 -4.78 29.70
CA ALA A 62 -7.81 -3.69 30.06
C ALA A 62 -7.35 -2.93 31.31
N GLY A 63 -6.66 -3.62 32.24
CA GLY A 63 -6.11 -3.03 33.46
C GLY A 63 -4.79 -2.29 33.29
N ASP A 64 -3.99 -2.64 32.27
CA ASP A 64 -2.70 -2.03 31.98
C ASP A 64 -2.70 -1.28 30.64
N SER A 65 -2.88 0.04 30.72
CA SER A 65 -2.91 0.93 29.54
C SER A 65 -1.58 0.93 28.77
N LEU A 66 -0.45 0.76 29.46
CA LEU A 66 0.87 0.80 28.82
C LEU A 66 1.09 -0.49 28.01
N ALA A 67 0.76 -1.65 28.60
CA ALA A 67 0.82 -2.93 27.91
C ALA A 67 -0.09 -2.95 26.66
N ALA A 68 -1.28 -2.34 26.74
CA ALA A 68 -2.20 -2.23 25.60
C ALA A 68 -1.62 -1.39 24.44
N GLU A 69 -1.04 -0.22 24.74
CA GLU A 69 -0.38 0.62 23.74
C GLU A 69 0.83 -0.08 23.10
N GLN A 70 1.65 -0.75 23.91
CA GLN A 70 2.81 -1.48 23.43
C GLN A 70 2.42 -2.68 22.56
N LEU A 71 1.33 -3.38 22.91
CA LEU A 71 0.77 -4.44 22.07
C LEU A 71 0.29 -3.88 20.73
N GLN A 72 -0.45 -2.76 20.75
CA GLN A 72 -0.93 -2.12 19.52
C GLN A 72 0.22 -1.72 18.59
N LEU A 73 1.29 -1.15 19.14
CA LEU A 73 2.49 -0.78 18.38
C LEU A 73 3.20 -2.02 17.81
N SER A 74 3.32 -3.08 18.59
CA SER A 74 3.94 -4.33 18.15
C SER A 74 3.14 -5.01 17.03
N LEU A 75 1.81 -4.99 17.12
CA LEU A 75 0.92 -5.50 16.07
C LEU A 75 1.01 -4.67 14.78
N ALA A 76 1.07 -3.35 14.89
CA ALA A 76 1.29 -2.47 13.74
C ALA A 76 2.65 -2.72 13.06
N GLN A 77 3.69 -3.00 13.84
CA GLN A 77 5.02 -3.33 13.32
C GLN A 77 5.02 -4.66 12.55
N ILE A 78 4.34 -5.70 13.05
CA ILE A 78 4.18 -6.97 12.33
C ILE A 78 3.48 -6.73 10.98
N GLU A 79 2.39 -5.96 10.99
CA GLU A 79 1.66 -5.65 9.76
C GLU A 79 2.53 -4.91 8.74
N TYR A 80 3.33 -3.95 9.22
CA TYR A 80 4.27 -3.22 8.37
C TYR A 80 5.32 -4.13 7.75
N GLU A 81 5.91 -5.05 8.53
CA GLU A 81 6.92 -6.00 8.06
C GLU A 81 6.35 -6.98 7.03
N GLU A 82 5.15 -7.50 7.27
CA GLU A 82 4.46 -8.37 6.30
C GLU A 82 4.13 -7.63 5.01
N TYR A 83 3.60 -6.41 5.11
CA TYR A 83 3.30 -5.57 3.97
C TYR A 83 4.55 -5.23 3.15
N LYS A 84 5.65 -4.91 3.84
CA LYS A 84 6.95 -4.66 3.22
C LYS A 84 7.45 -5.90 2.48
N ALA A 85 7.38 -7.07 3.11
CA ALA A 85 7.77 -8.33 2.48
C ALA A 85 6.94 -8.64 1.22
N GLU A 86 5.63 -8.36 1.24
CA GLU A 86 4.76 -8.53 0.07
C GLU A 86 5.12 -7.56 -1.07
N ILE A 87 5.41 -6.29 -0.74
CA ILE A 87 5.90 -5.32 -1.73
C ILE A 87 7.25 -5.76 -2.31
N GLU A 88 8.18 -6.20 -1.47
CA GLU A 88 9.50 -6.65 -1.90
C GLU A 88 9.41 -7.88 -2.81
N ASP A 89 8.54 -8.83 -2.48
CA ASP A 89 8.27 -10.01 -3.30
C ASP A 89 7.76 -9.60 -4.69
N ARG A 90 6.72 -8.75 -4.74
CA ARG A 90 6.20 -8.20 -6.01
C ARG A 90 7.25 -7.42 -6.79
N ALA A 91 8.07 -6.62 -6.13
CA ALA A 91 9.13 -5.86 -6.76
C ALA A 91 10.25 -6.78 -7.29
N SER A 92 10.56 -7.87 -6.59
CA SER A 92 11.51 -8.88 -7.02
C SER A 92 10.99 -9.65 -8.24
N ALA A 93 9.69 -9.99 -8.25
CA ALA A 93 9.03 -10.63 -9.37
C ALA A 93 9.10 -9.74 -10.62
N ARG A 94 8.79 -8.44 -10.50
CA ARG A 94 8.93 -7.46 -11.60
C ARG A 94 10.37 -7.36 -12.10
N ARG A 95 11.34 -7.18 -11.20
CA ARG A 95 12.78 -7.15 -11.55
C ARG A 95 13.22 -8.43 -12.26
N SER A 96 12.72 -9.59 -11.84
CA SER A 96 13.03 -10.87 -12.48
C SER A 96 12.44 -10.96 -13.89
N GLN A 97 11.26 -10.39 -14.13
CA GLN A 97 10.64 -10.31 -15.45
C GLN A 97 11.39 -9.34 -16.37
N GLU A 98 11.84 -8.19 -15.86
CA GLU A 98 12.69 -7.26 -16.61
C GLU A 98 14.03 -7.91 -16.99
N ALA A 99 14.66 -8.62 -16.05
CA ALA A 99 15.94 -9.29 -16.27
C ALA A 99 15.83 -10.49 -17.25
N ARG A 100 14.75 -11.27 -17.18
CA ARG A 100 14.55 -12.45 -18.06
C ARG A 100 13.84 -12.13 -19.38
N GLY A 101 13.05 -11.06 -19.41
CA GLY A 101 12.21 -10.67 -20.55
C GLY A 101 13.02 -10.15 -21.73
N SER A 102 14.11 -9.42 -21.46
CA SER A 102 14.94 -8.80 -22.50
C SER A 102 15.58 -9.83 -23.45
N ALA A 103 16.10 -10.94 -22.92
CA ALA A 103 16.78 -11.94 -23.73
C ALA A 103 15.84 -12.69 -24.68
N ARG A 104 14.69 -13.17 -24.17
CA ARG A 104 13.70 -13.89 -25.00
C ARG A 104 13.04 -12.98 -26.03
N GLY A 105 12.73 -11.74 -25.66
CA GLY A 105 12.18 -10.74 -26.58
C GLY A 105 13.15 -10.45 -27.72
N ASN A 106 14.44 -10.26 -27.42
CA ASN A 106 15.46 -9.99 -28.43
C ASN A 106 15.66 -11.15 -29.42
N TRP A 107 15.68 -12.40 -28.94
CA TRP A 107 15.76 -13.57 -29.82
C TRP A 107 14.53 -13.72 -30.72
N MET A 108 13.33 -13.48 -30.17
CA MET A 108 12.08 -13.53 -30.95
C MET A 108 12.05 -12.44 -32.03
N LEU A 109 12.41 -11.21 -31.66
CA LEU A 109 12.47 -10.07 -32.58
C LEU A 109 13.51 -10.28 -33.68
N GLY A 110 14.67 -10.85 -33.32
CA GLY A 110 15.72 -11.23 -34.27
C GLY A 110 15.25 -12.28 -35.28
N GLY A 111 14.50 -13.30 -34.83
CA GLY A 111 13.92 -14.32 -35.71
C GLY A 111 12.92 -13.73 -36.71
N VAL A 112 12.02 -12.86 -36.24
CA VAL A 112 11.01 -12.20 -37.10
C VAL A 112 11.66 -11.27 -38.12
N THR A 113 12.64 -10.46 -37.71
CA THR A 113 13.36 -9.55 -38.62
C THR A 113 14.18 -10.31 -39.66
N LEU A 114 14.86 -11.40 -39.27
CA LEU A 114 15.60 -12.26 -40.20
C LEU A 114 14.67 -12.95 -41.21
N GLY A 115 13.52 -13.46 -40.75
CA GLY A 115 12.52 -14.08 -41.61
C GLY A 115 11.94 -13.11 -42.64
N LEU A 116 11.61 -11.88 -42.21
CA LEU A 116 11.13 -10.83 -43.11
C LEU A 116 12.19 -10.43 -44.15
N LEU A 117 13.45 -10.32 -43.73
CA LEU A 117 14.58 -10.03 -44.63
C LEU A 117 14.76 -11.15 -45.67
N ALA A 118 14.67 -12.41 -45.25
CA ALA A 118 14.76 -13.55 -46.15
C ALA A 118 13.64 -13.54 -47.21
N CYS A 119 12.39 -13.23 -46.80
CA CYS A 119 11.27 -13.06 -47.74
C CYS A 119 11.53 -11.94 -48.75
N LEU A 120 12.02 -10.78 -48.29
CA LEU A 120 12.38 -9.65 -49.15
C LEU A 120 13.46 -10.01 -50.17
N VAL A 121 14.53 -10.70 -49.75
CA VAL A 121 15.62 -11.14 -50.63
C VAL A 121 15.12 -12.18 -51.65
N ALA A 122 14.26 -13.12 -51.23
CA ALA A 122 13.70 -14.12 -52.14
C ALA A 122 12.87 -13.49 -53.28
N VAL A 123 12.10 -12.44 -52.97
CA VAL A 123 11.37 -11.65 -53.97
C VAL A 123 12.31 -10.81 -54.83
N ALA A 124 13.25 -10.09 -54.21
CA ALA A 124 14.16 -9.17 -54.91
C ALA A 124 15.12 -9.88 -55.88
N THR A 125 15.52 -11.11 -55.58
CA THR A 125 16.39 -11.91 -56.45
C THR A 125 15.65 -12.55 -57.64
N GLY A 126 14.33 -12.39 -57.73
CA GLY A 126 13.53 -12.93 -58.84
C GLY A 126 13.52 -14.46 -58.92
N ARG A 127 13.97 -15.16 -57.86
CA ARG A 127 14.04 -16.62 -57.81
C ARG A 127 12.66 -17.28 -57.74
N ILE A 128 11.63 -16.49 -57.47
CA ILE A 128 10.25 -16.95 -57.32
C ILE A 128 9.41 -16.19 -58.35
N THR A 129 9.15 -16.85 -59.48
CA THR A 129 8.36 -16.31 -60.58
C THR A 129 6.93 -16.84 -60.61
N GLU A 130 6.61 -17.85 -59.80
CA GLU A 130 5.25 -18.36 -59.70
C GLU A 130 4.33 -17.39 -58.94
N THR A 131 3.25 -16.97 -59.60
CA THR A 131 2.24 -16.06 -59.04
C THR A 131 1.65 -16.56 -57.72
N GLY A 132 1.46 -17.88 -57.58
CA GLY A 132 0.96 -18.49 -56.34
C GLY A 132 1.94 -18.37 -55.17
N ALA A 133 3.23 -18.56 -55.41
CA ALA A 133 4.27 -18.42 -54.40
C ALA A 133 4.43 -16.96 -53.94
N LEU A 134 4.29 -15.99 -54.85
CA LEU A 134 4.28 -14.56 -54.51
C LEU A 134 3.12 -14.17 -53.60
N ALA A 135 1.92 -14.71 -53.83
CA ALA A 135 0.75 -14.46 -52.97
C ALA A 135 0.95 -15.01 -51.54
N LEU A 136 1.54 -16.21 -51.43
CA LEU A 136 1.88 -16.79 -50.13
C LEU A 136 2.95 -15.97 -49.40
N ILE A 137 4.02 -15.56 -50.09
CA ILE A 137 5.08 -14.74 -49.48
C ILE A 137 4.54 -13.41 -48.99
N THR A 138 3.69 -12.75 -49.78
CA THR A 138 3.07 -11.48 -49.40
C THR A 138 2.19 -11.63 -48.15
N THR A 139 1.46 -12.73 -48.04
CA THR A 139 0.63 -13.04 -46.86
C THR A 139 1.47 -13.28 -45.61
N ILE A 140 2.55 -14.08 -45.73
CA ILE A 140 3.49 -14.35 -44.65
C ILE A 140 4.20 -13.06 -44.21
N ALA A 141 4.63 -12.23 -45.17
CA ALA A 141 5.24 -10.94 -44.90
C ALA A 141 4.28 -10.00 -44.13
N GLY A 142 2.99 -9.98 -44.50
CA GLY A 142 1.96 -9.23 -43.77
C GLY A 142 1.78 -9.71 -42.32
N ALA A 143 1.75 -11.02 -42.09
CA ALA A 143 1.66 -11.59 -40.75
C ALA A 143 2.91 -11.25 -39.89
N LEU A 144 4.10 -11.38 -40.45
CA LEU A 144 5.36 -11.01 -39.79
C LEU A 144 5.43 -9.51 -39.48
N LEU A 145 4.94 -8.65 -40.39
CA LEU A 145 4.89 -7.21 -40.18
C LEU A 145 3.92 -6.84 -39.05
N LYS A 146 2.78 -7.54 -38.93
CA LYS A 146 1.87 -7.36 -37.79
C LYS A 146 2.52 -7.74 -36.47
N MET A 147 3.20 -8.88 -36.41
CA MET A 147 3.93 -9.31 -35.21
C MET A 147 5.05 -8.33 -34.83
N LEU A 148 5.75 -7.79 -35.83
CA LEU A 148 6.77 -6.76 -35.63
C LEU A 148 6.16 -5.48 -35.04
N SER A 149 5.02 -5.03 -35.58
CA SER A 149 4.27 -3.88 -35.07
C SER A 149 3.83 -4.07 -33.61
N ASP A 150 3.35 -5.27 -33.26
CA ASP A 150 2.95 -5.59 -31.88
C ASP A 150 4.15 -5.63 -30.92
N ALA A 151 5.31 -6.14 -31.37
CA ALA A 151 6.54 -6.09 -30.59
C ALA A 151 7.05 -4.66 -30.37
N PHE A 152 6.97 -3.81 -31.41
CA PHE A 152 7.26 -2.38 -31.27
C PHE A 152 6.27 -1.68 -30.33
N ALA A 153 4.98 -1.98 -30.42
CA ALA A 153 3.97 -1.44 -29.51
C ALA A 153 4.19 -1.91 -28.07
N PHE A 154 4.66 -3.13 -27.86
CA PHE A 154 5.02 -3.65 -26.54
C PHE A 154 6.23 -2.91 -25.96
N GLU A 155 7.35 -2.83 -26.70
CA GLU A 155 8.59 -2.20 -26.23
C GLU A 155 8.47 -0.67 -26.09
N PHE A 156 7.86 0.00 -27.06
CA PHE A 156 7.74 1.47 -27.09
C PHE A 156 6.46 1.99 -26.44
N GLY A 157 5.40 1.17 -26.33
CA GLY A 157 4.17 1.52 -25.62
C GLY A 157 4.30 1.37 -24.10
N SER A 158 4.96 0.30 -23.63
CA SER A 158 5.26 0.10 -22.21
C SER A 158 6.18 1.21 -21.65
N SER A 159 7.22 1.57 -22.40
CA SER A 159 8.23 2.55 -21.97
C SER A 159 7.73 3.99 -21.94
N ARG A 160 6.73 4.35 -22.76
CA ARG A 160 6.04 5.65 -22.68
C ARG A 160 5.06 5.70 -21.50
N GLY A 161 4.28 4.63 -21.30
CA GLY A 161 3.34 4.54 -20.18
C GLY A 161 4.00 4.54 -18.80
N SER A 162 5.19 3.92 -18.66
CA SER A 162 5.92 3.93 -17.38
C SER A 162 6.52 5.29 -17.07
N LYS A 163 7.15 5.97 -18.05
CA LYS A 163 7.73 7.31 -17.84
C LYS A 163 6.68 8.36 -17.46
N GLU A 164 5.49 8.30 -18.07
CA GLU A 164 4.37 9.18 -17.72
C GLU A 164 3.88 8.91 -16.29
N LYS A 165 3.79 7.63 -15.88
CA LYS A 165 3.41 7.25 -14.52
C LYS A 165 4.46 7.64 -13.48
N ASP A 166 5.74 7.47 -13.80
CA ASP A 166 6.85 7.85 -12.92
C ASP A 166 6.92 9.38 -12.76
N ALA A 167 6.63 10.15 -13.82
CA ALA A 167 6.48 11.59 -13.76
C ALA A 167 5.30 12.00 -12.87
N GLN A 168 4.12 11.40 -13.05
CA GLN A 168 2.93 11.65 -12.22
C GLN A 168 3.13 11.28 -10.75
N ILE A 169 3.82 10.16 -10.47
CA ILE A 169 4.14 9.76 -9.08
C ILE A 169 5.12 10.75 -8.45
N THR A 170 6.11 11.22 -9.20
CA THR A 170 7.08 12.21 -8.71
C THR A 170 6.43 13.55 -8.44
N GLU A 171 5.57 14.01 -9.35
CA GLU A 171 4.78 15.24 -9.21
C GLU A 171 3.82 15.15 -8.02
N PHE A 172 3.09 14.04 -7.88
CA PHE A 172 2.21 13.78 -6.74
C PHE A 172 2.97 13.76 -5.41
N LYS A 173 4.16 13.14 -5.37
CA LYS A 173 5.02 13.12 -4.19
C LYS A 173 5.52 14.52 -3.81
N GLN A 174 5.90 15.34 -4.80
CA GLN A 174 6.29 16.73 -4.57
C GLN A 174 5.13 17.58 -4.08
N ALA A 175 3.93 17.42 -4.65
CA ALA A 175 2.72 18.11 -4.21
C ALA A 175 2.36 17.75 -2.75
N MET A 176 2.42 16.47 -2.39
CA MET A 176 2.21 16.01 -1.01
C MET A 176 3.23 16.60 -0.02
N LEU A 177 4.50 16.67 -0.39
CA LEU A 177 5.54 17.28 0.46
C LEU A 177 5.32 18.78 0.65
N GLN A 178 4.90 19.50 -0.41
CA GLN A 178 4.57 20.92 -0.32
C GLN A 178 3.36 21.16 0.59
N PHE A 179 2.27 20.40 0.41
CA PHE A 179 1.10 20.47 1.28
C PHE A 179 1.44 20.19 2.75
N GLY A 180 2.26 19.15 3.01
CA GLY A 180 2.76 18.85 4.34
C GLY A 180 3.52 20.03 4.95
N SER A 181 4.47 20.61 4.22
CA SER A 181 5.26 21.75 4.69
C SER A 181 4.42 23.02 4.94
N GLU A 182 3.42 23.29 4.09
CA GLU A 182 2.52 24.44 4.27
C GLU A 182 1.63 24.26 5.49
N SER A 183 1.10 23.05 5.72
CA SER A 183 0.27 22.79 6.89
C SER A 183 1.03 22.98 8.20
N ILE A 184 2.29 22.51 8.26
CA ILE A 184 3.19 22.71 9.40
C ILE A 184 3.51 24.20 9.60
N ARG A 185 3.74 24.93 8.51
CA ARG A 185 4.01 26.36 8.58
C ARG A 185 2.79 27.15 9.06
N ARG A 186 1.58 26.82 8.58
CA ARG A 186 0.34 27.45 9.03
C ARG A 186 0.07 27.16 10.51
N THR A 187 0.27 25.93 10.98
CA THR A 187 0.11 25.61 12.40
C THR A 187 1.16 26.34 13.26
N ALA A 188 2.40 26.46 12.79
CA ALA A 188 3.43 27.26 13.46
C ALA A 188 3.06 28.76 13.53
N GLU A 189 2.65 29.38 12.41
CA GLU A 189 2.24 30.79 12.38
C GLU A 189 1.00 31.06 13.26
N THR A 190 0.08 30.10 13.34
CA THR A 190 -1.12 30.23 14.18
C THR A 190 -0.78 30.08 15.66
N ALA A 191 0.14 29.17 16.00
CA ALA A 191 0.68 29.01 17.35
C ALA A 191 1.45 30.26 17.79
N GLU A 192 2.28 30.83 16.92
CA GLU A 192 3.04 32.05 17.21
C GLU A 192 2.11 33.25 17.45
N LYS A 193 1.08 33.43 16.61
CA LYS A 193 0.06 34.47 16.81
C LYS A 193 -0.78 34.26 18.09
N ALA A 194 -1.00 33.01 18.49
CA ALA A 194 -1.71 32.70 19.74
C ALA A 194 -0.84 33.04 20.95
N VAL A 195 0.47 32.76 20.89
CA VAL A 195 1.44 33.12 21.93
C VAL A 195 1.62 34.64 22.01
N SER A 196 1.67 35.35 20.88
CA SER A 196 1.84 36.81 20.87
C SER A 196 0.59 37.60 21.28
N ARG A 197 -0.60 36.98 21.23
CA ARG A 197 -1.88 37.57 21.68
C ARG A 197 -2.27 37.21 23.10
N ALA A 198 -1.58 36.29 23.76
CA ALA A 198 -1.83 35.99 25.16
C ALA A 198 -1.37 37.20 26.01
N PRO A 199 -2.29 37.95 26.67
CA PRO A 199 -1.88 38.95 27.62
C PRO A 199 -1.15 38.26 28.78
N VAL A 200 0.03 38.77 29.14
CA VAL A 200 0.75 38.40 30.36
C VAL A 200 -0.10 38.88 31.54
N VAL A 201 -1.09 38.08 31.94
CA VAL A 201 -1.82 38.32 33.18
C VAL A 201 -0.94 37.82 34.32
N MET A 202 -0.13 38.73 34.86
CA MET A 202 0.42 38.57 36.21
C MET A 202 -0.76 38.52 37.19
N ALA A 203 -1.10 37.33 37.65
CA ALA A 203 -2.05 37.15 38.74
C ALA A 203 -1.33 37.34 40.09
N PRO A 204 -1.77 38.26 40.98
CA PRO A 204 -1.54 38.11 42.40
C PRO A 204 -2.60 37.20 43.01
N ALA A 205 -2.19 36.51 44.07
CA ALA A 205 -2.91 35.47 44.77
C ALA A 205 -4.19 35.95 45.49
N ALA A 206 -5.08 34.96 45.70
CA ALA A 206 -6.16 34.87 46.68
C ALA A 206 -7.50 35.59 46.39
N ALA A 207 -8.55 34.80 46.10
CA ALA A 207 -9.81 34.75 46.89
C ALA A 207 -10.83 33.77 46.26
N ALA A 208 -11.39 32.91 47.11
CA ALA A 208 -12.72 32.26 47.15
C ALA A 208 -13.42 31.70 45.88
N PRO A 209 -14.21 30.61 46.00
CA PRO A 209 -14.85 29.93 44.88
C PRO A 209 -16.18 30.60 44.52
N GLU A 210 -16.23 31.29 43.40
CA GLU A 210 -17.46 31.80 42.79
C GLU A 210 -17.85 30.96 41.57
N ALA A 211 -19.16 30.77 41.39
CA ALA A 211 -19.81 29.74 40.60
C ALA A 211 -19.29 29.59 39.17
N ALA A 212 -19.13 28.33 38.74
CA ALA A 212 -18.72 27.95 37.40
C ALA A 212 -19.70 28.48 36.34
N PRO A 213 -19.23 29.21 35.30
CA PRO A 213 -20.08 29.59 34.19
C PRO A 213 -20.42 28.35 33.36
N GLU A 214 -21.70 28.23 33.00
CA GLU A 214 -22.25 27.18 32.15
C GLU A 214 -21.44 27.03 30.86
N ARG A 215 -21.08 25.78 30.55
CA ARG A 215 -20.37 25.44 29.31
C ARG A 215 -21.25 25.83 28.12
N PRO A 216 -20.72 26.57 27.11
CA PRO A 216 -21.45 26.80 25.89
C PRO A 216 -21.74 25.45 25.22
N THR A 217 -23.03 25.22 25.00
CA THR A 217 -23.57 24.05 24.31
C THR A 217 -22.89 23.87 22.96
N SER A 218 -22.40 22.64 22.75
CA SER A 218 -21.93 22.10 21.47
C SER A 218 -22.88 22.55 20.35
N ARG A 219 -22.39 23.41 19.44
CA ARG A 219 -23.11 23.75 18.21
C ARG A 219 -23.29 22.46 17.41
N ASP A 220 -24.53 22.01 17.29
CA ASP A 220 -24.89 20.78 16.61
C ASP A 220 -24.75 20.99 15.08
N PHE A 221 -23.56 20.66 14.59
CA PHE A 221 -23.12 20.84 13.20
C PHE A 221 -24.04 20.11 12.19
N VAL A 222 -24.78 19.11 12.66
CA VAL A 222 -25.70 18.30 11.86
C VAL A 222 -26.95 19.09 11.47
N ASP A 223 -27.45 19.96 12.35
CA ASP A 223 -28.63 20.80 12.05
C ASP A 223 -28.29 21.95 11.09
N GLU A 224 -27.07 22.48 11.18
CA GLU A 224 -26.59 23.55 10.28
C GLU A 224 -26.41 23.04 8.83
N LEU A 225 -26.02 21.76 8.66
CA LEU A 225 -25.94 21.12 7.34
C LEU A 225 -27.32 20.83 6.75
N ARG A 226 -28.33 20.54 7.57
CA ARG A 226 -29.70 20.27 7.11
C ARG A 226 -30.38 21.51 6.54
N GLN A 227 -30.17 22.69 7.15
CA GLN A 227 -30.75 23.95 6.69
C GLN A 227 -30.15 24.47 5.37
N ARG A 228 -28.93 24.06 5.01
CA ARG A 228 -28.29 24.49 3.75
C ARG A 228 -28.68 23.65 2.53
N LEU A 229 -29.39 22.54 2.73
CA LEU A 229 -29.76 21.59 1.69
C LEU A 229 -31.26 21.62 1.34
N THR A 230 -32.01 22.59 1.88
CA THR A 230 -33.40 22.93 1.49
C THR A 230 -33.44 24.32 0.90
#